data_AF-A0A1F3LV56-F1
#
_entry.id   AF-A0A1F3LV56-F1
#
_cell.length_a   1.000
_cell.length_b   1.000
_cell.length_c   1.000
_cell.angle_alpha   90.00
_cell.angle_beta   90.00
_cell.angle_gamma   90.00
#
_symmetry.space_group_name_H-M   'P 1'
#
loop_
_entity.id
_entity.type
_entity.pdbx_description
1 polymer ?
#
loop_
_entity_poly.entity_id
_entity_poly.type
_entity_poly.pdbx_seq_one_letter_code
_entity_poly.pdbx_strand_id
1 'polypeptide(L)'
;MYVILVYDVGEKRVGKILRLCRKYLCWIQNSVFEGEISEVKLKELLLKVDIIMDKEVDSIILFKNSDERWMEKQIVGKERCSIDNFI
;
A
#
# COMPACT_ATOMS: atom_id res chain seq x y z
N MET A 1 6.03 -10.70 -7.23
CA MET A 1 6.67 -9.51 -6.63
C MET A 1 5.81 -9.04 -5.49
N TYR A 2 6.40 -9.00 -4.30
CA TYR A 2 5.74 -8.50 -3.11
C TYR A 2 6.07 -7.02 -2.90
N VAL A 3 5.09 -6.22 -2.51
CA VAL A 3 5.26 -4.77 -2.35
C VAL A 3 4.71 -4.32 -0.99
N ILE A 4 5.46 -3.45 -0.32
CA ILE A 4 4.92 -2.58 0.75
C ILE A 4 4.85 -1.16 0.20
N LEU A 5 3.65 -0.57 0.24
CA LEU A 5 3.39 0.81 -0.15
C LEU A 5 3.06 1.61 1.10
N VAL A 6 3.86 2.63 1.38
CA VAL A 6 3.63 3.61 2.44
C VAL A 6 3.31 4.96 1.79
N TYR A 7 2.33 5.68 2.32
CA TYR A 7 2.02 7.03 1.82
C TYR A 7 1.93 8.06 2.94
N ASP A 8 2.31 9.30 2.63
CA ASP A 8 1.95 10.48 3.42
C ASP A 8 1.25 11.47 2.49
N VAL A 9 -0.05 11.69 2.73
CA VAL A 9 -0.95 12.38 1.80
C VAL A 9 -1.91 13.25 2.59
N GLY A 10 -2.10 14.48 2.13
CA GLY A 10 -3.02 15.43 2.76
C GLY A 10 -4.47 14.94 2.88
N GLU A 11 -5.17 15.41 3.92
CA GLU A 11 -6.52 14.96 4.31
C GLU A 11 -7.56 15.01 3.18
N LYS A 12 -7.48 16.02 2.31
CA LYS A 12 -8.40 16.15 1.16
C LYS A 12 -8.27 15.01 0.13
N ARG A 13 -7.11 14.34 0.08
CA ARG A 13 -6.77 13.29 -0.90
C ARG A 13 -6.65 11.90 -0.29
N VAL A 14 -6.38 11.80 1.02
CA VAL A 14 -6.14 10.52 1.72
C VAL A 14 -7.28 9.51 1.49
N GLY A 15 -8.53 9.96 1.51
CA GLY A 15 -9.68 9.08 1.29
C GLY A 15 -9.76 8.51 -0.14
N LYS A 16 -9.23 9.23 -1.14
CA LYS A 16 -9.15 8.75 -2.53
C LYS A 16 -8.00 7.76 -2.70
N ILE A 17 -6.82 8.06 -2.13
CA ILE A 17 -5.66 7.17 -2.17
C ILE A 17 -5.95 5.85 -1.43
N LEU A 18 -6.53 5.90 -0.23
CA LEU A 18 -6.95 4.71 0.53
C LEU A 18 -7.86 3.79 -0.31
N ARG A 19 -8.90 4.35 -0.94
CA ARG A 19 -9.83 3.58 -1.79
C ARG A 19 -9.16 3.04 -3.04
N LEU A 20 -8.19 3.77 -3.61
CA LEU A 20 -7.44 3.31 -4.77
C LEU A 20 -6.53 2.14 -4.41
N CYS A 21 -5.68 2.29 -3.38
CA CYS A 21 -4.73 1.26 -2.95
C CYS A 21 -5.43 -0.04 -2.54
N ARG A 22 -6.60 0.02 -1.87
CA ARG A 22 -7.41 -1.17 -1.51
C ARG A 22 -7.87 -2.03 -2.69
N LYS A 23 -7.84 -1.50 -3.93
CA LYS A 23 -8.15 -2.28 -5.14
C LYS A 23 -6.98 -3.14 -5.62
N TYR A 24 -5.78 -2.90 -5.11
CA TYR A 24 -4.54 -3.51 -5.59
C TYR A 24 -3.75 -4.24 -4.50
N LEU A 25 -3.83 -3.76 -3.25
CA LEU A 25 -3.04 -4.25 -2.12
C LEU A 25 -3.93 -4.36 -0.86
N CYS A 26 -3.51 -5.18 0.10
CA CYS A 26 -4.16 -5.31 1.39
C CYS A 26 -3.80 -4.11 2.27
N TRP A 27 -4.81 -3.47 2.86
CA TRP A 27 -4.61 -2.43 3.85
C TRP A 27 -4.28 -3.07 5.21
N ILE A 28 -3.12 -2.74 5.78
CA ILE A 28 -2.67 -3.38 7.03
C ILE A 28 -2.62 -2.44 8.23
N GLN A 29 -2.38 -1.15 7.98
CA GLN A 29 -2.41 -0.08 8.98
C GLN A 29 -2.60 1.27 8.30
N ASN A 30 -2.82 2.34 9.06
CA ASN A 30 -2.91 3.68 8.49
C ASN A 30 -1.68 3.95 7.62
N SER A 31 -1.92 4.46 6.41
CA SER A 31 -0.87 4.81 5.47
C SER A 31 0.03 3.66 5.00
N VAL A 32 -0.29 2.39 5.27
CA VAL A 32 0.51 1.25 4.81
C VAL A 32 -0.34 0.14 4.20
N PHE A 33 0.13 -0.35 3.06
CA PHE A 33 -0.45 -1.42 2.28
C PHE A 33 0.62 -2.43 1.94
N GLU A 34 0.25 -3.70 1.85
CA GLU A 34 1.15 -4.75 1.41
C GLU A 34 0.43 -5.80 0.55
N GLY A 35 1.19 -6.54 -0.25
CA GLY A 35 0.67 -7.68 -0.99
C GLY A 35 1.46 -8.01 -2.25
N GLU A 36 1.12 -9.15 -2.83
CA GLU A 36 1.63 -9.55 -4.14
C GLU A 36 0.95 -8.76 -5.26
N ILE A 37 1.75 -8.26 -6.20
CA ILE A 37 1.24 -7.49 -7.33
C ILE A 37 2.16 -7.71 -8.54
N SER A 38 1.56 -7.81 -9.73
CA SER A 38 2.34 -7.85 -10.97
C SER A 38 2.94 -6.46 -11.29
N GLU A 39 4.07 -6.42 -12.01
CA GLU A 39 4.68 -5.15 -12.39
C GLU A 39 3.73 -4.24 -13.17
N VAL A 40 2.91 -4.82 -14.05
CA VAL A 40 1.93 -4.08 -14.86
C VAL A 40 0.87 -3.45 -13.96
N LYS A 41 0.35 -4.21 -12.98
CA LYS A 41 -0.65 -3.69 -12.02
C LYS A 41 -0.05 -2.64 -11.09
N LEU A 42 1.21 -2.79 -10.69
CA LEU A 42 1.90 -1.78 -9.89
C LEU A 42 2.09 -0.48 -10.68
N LYS A 43 2.51 -0.56 -11.95
CA LYS A 43 2.60 0.63 -12.83
C LYS A 43 1.24 1.29 -13.00
N GLU A 44 0.18 0.51 -13.23
CA GLU A 44 -1.19 1.02 -13.32
C GLU A 44 -1.62 1.75 -12.03
N LEU A 45 -1.35 1.17 -10.86
CA LEU A 45 -1.61 1.79 -9.56
C LEU A 45 -0.89 3.13 -9.43
N LEU A 46 0.41 3.18 -9.72
CA LEU A 46 1.22 4.39 -9.59
C LEU A 46 0.74 5.51 -10.53
N LEU A 47 0.36 5.19 -11.77
CA LEU A 47 -0.21 6.17 -12.69
C LEU A 47 -1.52 6.77 -12.16
N LYS A 48 -2.39 5.95 -11.58
CA LYS A 48 -3.66 6.41 -11.00
C LYS A 48 -3.45 7.24 -9.74
N VAL A 49 -2.46 6.89 -8.94
CA VAL A 49 -2.03 7.67 -7.78
C VAL A 49 -1.52 9.04 -8.22
N ASP A 50 -0.70 9.09 -9.28
CA ASP A 50 -0.10 10.33 -9.80
C ASP A 50 -1.13 11.40 -10.15
N ILE A 51 -2.29 10.96 -10.65
CA ILE A 51 -3.42 11.84 -11.02
C ILE A 51 -4.11 12.44 -9.78
N ILE A 52 -4.04 11.75 -8.63
CA ILE A 52 -4.72 12.16 -7.40
C ILE A 52 -3.80 12.99 -6.51
N MET A 53 -2.51 12.66 -6.50
CA MET A 53 -1.49 13.17 -5.59
C MET A 53 -1.02 14.58 -5.98
N ASP A 54 -0.60 15.35 -4.98
CA ASP A 54 0.09 16.62 -5.15
C ASP A 54 1.57 16.44 -4.84
N LYS A 55 2.42 16.39 -5.87
CA LYS A 55 3.85 16.04 -5.75
C LYS A 55 4.68 17.01 -4.92
N GLU A 56 4.17 18.22 -4.67
CA GLU A 56 4.88 19.22 -3.86
C GLU A 56 4.73 18.96 -2.36
N VAL A 57 3.70 18.21 -1.94
CA VAL A 57 3.35 18.03 -0.51
C VAL A 57 3.06 16.59 -0.09
N ASP A 58 2.80 15.70 -1.04
CA ASP A 58 2.50 14.30 -0.78
C ASP A 58 3.70 13.41 -1.16
N SER A 59 3.81 12.25 -0.52
CA SER A 59 4.85 11.28 -0.84
C SER A 59 4.36 9.83 -0.76
N ILE A 60 4.99 8.97 -1.55
CA ILE A 60 4.80 7.51 -1.50
C ILE A 60 6.16 6.83 -1.54
N ILE A 61 6.33 5.85 -0.67
CA ILE A 61 7.50 4.99 -0.59
C ILE A 61 7.06 3.57 -0.96
N LEU A 62 7.82 2.94 -1.85
CA LEU A 62 7.59 1.57 -2.29
C LEU A 62 8.80 0.70 -1.96
N PHE A 63 8.57 -0.32 -1.14
CA PHE A 63 9.50 -1.43 -0.97
C PHE A 63 9.05 -2.55 -1.89
N LYS A 64 9.95 -3.03 -2.75
CA LYS A 64 9.66 -4.12 -3.69
C LYS A 64 10.63 -5.25 -3.41
N ASN A 65 10.11 -6.46 -3.29
CA ASN A 65 10.94 -7.65 -3.23
C ASN A 65 10.57 -8.61 -4.36
N SER A 66 11.58 -9.02 -5.11
CA SER A 66 11.46 -9.99 -6.21
C SER A 66 11.37 -11.42 -5.67
N ASP A 67 11.94 -11.66 -4.49
CA ASP A 67 11.92 -12.94 -3.80
C ASP A 67 10.88 -12.89 -2.68
N GLU A 68 9.90 -13.79 -2.70
CA GLU A 68 8.91 -13.96 -1.60
C GLU A 68 9.58 -14.40 -0.29
N ARG A 69 10.83 -14.85 -0.38
CA ARG A 69 11.63 -15.28 0.75
C ARG A 69 12.12 -14.06 1.53
N TRP A 70 11.40 -13.82 2.63
CA TRP A 70 11.83 -13.13 3.86
C TRP A 70 11.46 -11.65 3.94
N MET A 71 10.26 -11.39 4.45
CA MET A 71 10.07 -10.38 5.48
C MET A 71 9.44 -11.03 6.70
N GLU A 72 10.20 -11.10 7.79
CA GLU A 72 9.61 -11.37 9.09
C GLU A 72 8.80 -10.14 9.50
N LYS A 73 7.48 -10.29 9.55
CA LYS A 73 6.57 -9.22 9.97
C LYS A 73 6.23 -9.43 11.44
N GLN A 74 6.74 -8.56 12.30
CA GLN A 74 6.34 -8.49 13.70
C GLN A 74 5.40 -7.29 13.90
N ILE A 75 4.20 -7.54 14.42
CA ILE A 75 3.28 -6.47 14.85
C ILE A 75 3.43 -6.31 16.35
N VAL A 76 3.82 -5.11 16.78
CA VAL A 76 3.87 -4.72 18.20
C VAL A 76 2.71 -3.77 18.48
N GLY A 77 1.82 -4.15 19.40
CA GLY A 77 0.65 -3.36 19.77
C GLY A 77 -0.62 -3.77 19.02
N LYS A 78 -1.49 -2.80 18.71
CA LYS A 78 -2.84 -3.08 18.19
C LYS A 78 -2.80 -3.35 16.68
N GLU A 79 -3.06 -4.60 16.31
CA GLU A 79 -3.33 -4.98 14.93
C GLU A 79 -4.62 -4.30 14.41
N ARG A 80 -4.54 -3.75 13.20
CA ARG A 80 -5.65 -3.02 12.55
C ARG A 80 -6.37 -3.84 11.50
N CYS A 81 -5.75 -4.91 11.03
CA CYS A 81 -6.31 -5.83 10.06
C CYS A 81 -5.95 -7.24 10.52
N SER A 82 -6.91 -8.02 11.02
CA SER A 82 -6.70 -9.43 11.30
C SER A 82 -6.51 -10.15 9.97
N ILE A 83 -5.45 -10.92 9.83
CA ILE A 83 -5.19 -11.78 8.66
C ILE A 83 -6.08 -13.05 8.71
N ASP A 84 -7.08 -13.07 9.60
CA ASP A 84 -8.08 -14.13 9.67
C ASP A 84 -8.89 -14.15 8.37
N ASN A 85 -8.42 -14.99 7.45
CA ASN A 85 -9.22 -15.48 6.35
C ASN A 85 -10.46 -16.14 6.95
N PHE A 86 -11.62 -15.49 6.83
CA PHE A 86 -12.89 -16.18 7.01
C PHE A 86 -12.98 -17.27 5.92
N ILE A 87 -12.98 -18.53 6.37
CA ILE A 87 -13.34 -19.73 5.60
C ILE A 87 -14.86 -19.79 5.48
#